data_AF-A0A9D0N383-F1
#
_entry.id   AF-A0A9D0N383-F1
#
_cell.length_a   1.000
_cell.length_b   1.000
_cell.length_c   1.000
_cell.angle_alpha   90.00
_cell.angle_beta   90.00
_cell.angle_gamma   90.00
#
_symmetry.space_group_name_H-M   'P 1'
#
loop_
_entity.id
_entity.type
_entity.pdbx_description
1 polymer ?
#
loop_
_entity_poly.entity_id
_entity_poly.type
_entity_poly.pdbx_seq_one_letter_code
_entity_poly.pdbx_strand_id
1 'polypeptide(L)'
;MDKPDLKIHKLTSKAERPVVPESAENQSEQRQSVRYVAVPGYAPDYAGPYAEDDSVDLFALWRVLLQYKHVLLGVFLFGMLLAAGFAFLSTPIYRAELVMAPSTEEESGGLSSLAGQFGGLASLAGVNLSGAGNDVDRVLATLKSRVFLVPFLQQEQIVPLFARGLSGEVPSTLDVYETFSEDVLDVRKDNKTGLMTLGVEWRDPVLAAYWANTLVARLNEHQRQAAIKEAQQSIDYLNQQLSKTSVVDMQQAIYRLIESQTRVIMLANVKKEYVMQVIDPALAPEKRVRPQRSLILLLGAVLSVMMGIFIIFLLHGLKAFRQQLAQND
;
A
#
# COMPACT_ATOMS: atom_id res chain seq x y z
N MET A 1 11.75 -45.30 -15.05
CA MET A 1 11.88 -43.99 -14.40
C MET A 1 10.86 -44.01 -13.27
N ASP A 2 11.19 -44.38 -12.02
CA ASP A 2 12.25 -43.84 -11.13
C ASP A 2 12.01 -42.32 -11.01
N LYS A 3 11.48 -41.73 -9.92
CA LYS A 3 11.85 -41.73 -8.48
C LYS A 3 10.86 -40.74 -7.74
N PRO A 4 10.96 -40.41 -6.44
CA PRO A 4 10.76 -41.22 -5.23
C PRO A 4 9.89 -40.53 -4.14
N ASP A 5 9.73 -41.25 -3.03
CA ASP A 5 9.12 -40.94 -1.73
C ASP A 5 9.48 -39.59 -1.06
N LEU A 6 8.54 -39.05 -0.28
CA LEU A 6 8.86 -38.47 1.03
C LEU A 6 7.86 -38.90 2.11
N LYS A 7 8.42 -39.49 3.17
CA LYS A 7 7.79 -40.19 4.30
C LYS A 7 7.16 -39.22 5.30
N ILE A 8 6.00 -39.57 5.85
CA ILE A 8 5.50 -39.03 7.11
C ILE A 8 5.65 -40.11 8.19
N HIS A 9 6.62 -39.95 9.08
CA HIS A 9 6.80 -40.79 10.26
C HIS A 9 5.75 -40.38 11.32
N LYS A 10 4.75 -41.24 11.57
CA LYS A 10 4.10 -41.33 12.89
C LYS A 10 4.80 -42.45 13.65
N LEU A 11 5.65 -42.07 14.61
CA LEU A 11 6.17 -43.01 15.59
C LEU A 11 5.12 -43.16 16.70
N THR A 12 4.48 -44.32 16.71
CA THR A 12 3.85 -44.92 17.87
C THR A 12 4.93 -45.35 18.85
N SER A 13 4.85 -44.96 20.13
CA SER A 13 5.53 -45.67 21.20
C SER A 13 4.66 -45.73 22.45
N LYS A 14 4.45 -46.98 22.84
CA LYS A 14 3.68 -47.60 23.91
C LYS A 14 4.11 -47.12 25.31
N ALA A 15 3.15 -46.96 26.22
CA ALA A 15 3.35 -47.16 27.65
C ALA A 15 2.13 -47.89 28.22
N GLU A 16 2.40 -49.05 28.82
CA GLU A 16 1.47 -50.03 29.41
C GLU A 16 0.33 -49.42 30.25
N ARG A 17 -0.89 -49.99 30.10
CA ARG A 17 -1.91 -49.96 31.15
C ARG A 17 -1.64 -51.13 32.11
N PRO A 18 -1.57 -50.92 33.43
CA PRO A 18 -1.42 -52.03 34.36
C PRO A 18 -2.70 -52.89 34.38
N VAL A 19 -2.50 -54.19 34.26
CA VAL A 19 -3.49 -55.26 34.41
C VAL A 19 -3.88 -55.36 35.88
N VAL A 20 -5.17 -55.20 36.20
CA VAL A 20 -5.71 -55.43 37.54
C VAL A 20 -6.04 -56.92 37.67
N PRO A 21 -5.59 -57.63 38.72
CA PRO A 21 -5.88 -59.04 38.90
C PRO A 21 -7.35 -59.32 39.22
N GLU A 22 -7.87 -60.30 38.51
CA GLU A 22 -9.19 -60.93 38.56
C GLU A 22 -9.36 -61.78 39.84
N SER A 23 -9.41 -61.13 41.00
CA SER A 23 -9.70 -61.83 42.27
C SER A 23 -10.55 -61.02 43.26
N ALA A 24 -11.19 -59.94 42.82
CA ALA A 24 -12.05 -59.11 43.65
C ALA A 24 -13.55 -59.16 43.25
N GLU A 25 -13.98 -60.18 42.52
CA GLU A 25 -15.37 -60.32 42.05
C GLU A 25 -16.26 -61.19 42.97
N ASN A 26 -15.88 -61.36 44.24
CA ASN A 26 -16.70 -62.18 45.14
C ASN A 26 -16.65 -61.75 46.61
N GLN A 27 -16.93 -60.47 46.88
CA GLN A 27 -17.36 -59.98 48.20
C GLN A 27 -18.36 -58.83 48.04
N SER A 28 -19.48 -59.10 47.36
CA SER A 28 -20.69 -58.30 47.50
C SER A 28 -21.44 -58.73 48.76
N GLU A 29 -21.02 -58.25 49.93
CA GLU A 29 -21.89 -58.12 51.11
C GLU A 29 -21.15 -57.32 52.20
N GLN A 30 -21.87 -56.37 52.82
CA GLN A 30 -21.44 -55.44 53.88
C GLN A 30 -20.67 -54.18 53.46
N ARG A 31 -21.35 -53.26 52.75
CA ARG A 31 -21.04 -51.83 52.91
C ARG A 31 -21.75 -51.31 54.16
N GLN A 32 -21.00 -51.23 55.27
CA GLN A 32 -21.39 -50.45 56.44
C GLN A 32 -21.74 -49.02 55.99
N SER A 33 -22.93 -48.54 56.35
CA SER A 33 -23.27 -47.12 56.25
C SER A 33 -22.31 -46.36 57.16
N VAL A 34 -21.34 -45.65 56.59
CA VAL A 34 -20.49 -44.74 57.34
C VAL A 34 -21.38 -43.60 57.82
N ARG A 35 -21.79 -43.69 59.09
CA ARG A 35 -22.46 -42.61 59.80
C ARG A 35 -21.42 -41.53 60.00
N TYR A 36 -21.55 -40.41 59.27
CA TYR A 36 -20.75 -39.23 59.56
C TYR A 36 -21.07 -38.80 60.99
N VAL A 37 -20.13 -39.00 61.91
CA VAL A 37 -20.17 -38.38 63.22
C VAL A 37 -19.73 -36.95 62.99
N ALA A 38 -20.68 -36.01 63.03
CA ALA A 38 -20.33 -34.60 63.09
C ALA A 38 -19.52 -34.38 64.37
N VAL A 39 -18.23 -34.09 64.23
CA VAL A 39 -17.37 -33.69 65.36
C VAL A 39 -17.86 -32.30 65.79
N PRO A 40 -18.46 -32.14 66.98
CA PRO A 40 -18.91 -30.83 67.44
C PRO A 40 -17.66 -29.97 67.64
N GLY A 41 -17.53 -28.91 66.85
CA GLY A 41 -16.40 -27.97 66.93
C GLY A 41 -15.30 -28.13 65.87
N TYR A 42 -15.43 -29.03 64.89
CA TYR A 42 -14.56 -29.04 63.71
C TYR A 42 -15.32 -28.52 62.48
N ALA A 43 -15.31 -27.21 62.31
CA ALA A 43 -15.64 -26.60 61.03
C ALA A 43 -14.36 -26.65 60.18
N PRO A 44 -14.37 -27.27 59.00
CA PRO A 44 -13.18 -27.28 58.18
C PRO A 44 -12.85 -25.87 57.68
N ASP A 45 -11.66 -25.41 58.04
CA ASP A 45 -11.14 -24.06 57.76
C ASP A 45 -10.55 -23.94 56.34
N TYR A 46 -11.19 -24.59 55.36
CA TYR A 46 -10.83 -24.47 53.94
C TYR A 46 -11.69 -23.45 53.18
N ALA A 47 -12.35 -22.53 53.88
CA ALA A 47 -12.67 -21.23 53.31
C ALA A 47 -11.38 -20.39 53.27
N GLY A 48 -10.46 -20.74 52.37
CA GLY A 48 -9.36 -19.84 52.03
C GLY A 48 -9.93 -18.47 51.58
N PRO A 49 -9.19 -17.37 51.77
CA PRO A 49 -9.70 -16.00 51.61
C PRO A 49 -10.00 -15.58 50.16
N TYR A 50 -10.21 -16.53 49.25
CA TYR A 50 -10.35 -16.29 47.80
C TYR A 50 -11.79 -16.36 47.31
N ALA A 51 -12.77 -16.26 48.21
CA ALA A 51 -14.18 -16.11 47.87
C ALA A 51 -14.64 -14.65 47.94
N GLU A 52 -13.75 -13.70 47.67
CA GLU A 52 -14.15 -12.34 47.30
C GLU A 52 -14.41 -12.31 45.78
N ASP A 53 -15.51 -11.68 45.42
CA ASP A 53 -15.98 -11.46 44.06
C ASP A 53 -14.86 -10.80 43.23
N ASP A 54 -14.16 -11.59 42.42
CA ASP A 54 -13.06 -11.21 41.52
C ASP A 54 -13.56 -10.34 40.34
N SER A 55 -14.56 -9.50 40.60
CA SER A 55 -15.10 -8.52 39.66
C SER A 55 -14.25 -7.25 39.75
N VAL A 56 -13.66 -6.86 38.61
CA VAL A 56 -12.93 -5.59 38.51
C VAL A 56 -13.93 -4.45 38.71
N ASP A 57 -13.86 -3.85 39.90
CA ASP A 57 -14.82 -2.87 40.36
C ASP A 57 -14.61 -1.53 39.61
N LEU A 58 -15.39 -1.30 38.55
CA LEU A 58 -15.22 -0.15 37.64
C LEU A 58 -15.30 1.20 38.38
N PHE A 59 -16.11 1.27 39.44
CA PHE A 59 -16.23 2.46 40.29
C PHE A 59 -14.99 2.72 41.14
N ALA A 60 -14.20 1.69 41.47
CA ALA A 60 -12.92 1.85 42.14
C ALA A 60 -11.88 2.46 41.19
N LEU A 61 -11.81 1.97 39.94
CA LEU A 61 -10.95 2.53 38.90
C LEU A 61 -11.24 4.01 38.63
N TRP A 62 -12.54 4.38 38.57
CA TRP A 62 -12.96 5.76 38.40
C TRP A 62 -12.52 6.68 39.56
N ARG A 63 -12.60 6.20 40.79
CA ARG A 63 -12.13 6.96 41.97
C ARG A 63 -10.62 7.18 41.94
N VAL A 64 -9.85 6.17 41.54
CA VAL A 64 -8.40 6.31 41.36
C VAL A 64 -8.11 7.39 40.31
N LEU A 65 -8.80 7.38 39.16
CA LEU A 65 -8.64 8.42 38.14
C LEU A 65 -8.93 9.84 38.69
N LEU A 66 -9.99 10.01 39.46
CA LEU A 66 -10.34 11.30 40.08
C LEU A 66 -9.32 11.75 41.13
N GLN A 67 -8.71 10.82 41.88
CA GLN A 67 -7.67 11.13 42.86
C GLN A 67 -6.43 11.74 42.19
N TYR A 68 -6.09 11.27 40.98
CA TYR A 68 -4.94 11.74 40.20
C TYR A 68 -5.33 12.69 39.06
N LYS A 69 -6.48 13.38 39.15
CA LYS A 69 -6.99 14.28 38.09
C LYS A 69 -5.98 15.32 37.58
N HIS A 70 -5.11 15.83 38.45
CA HIS A 70 -4.08 16.81 38.08
C HIS A 70 -2.93 16.16 37.28
N VAL A 71 -2.60 14.90 37.56
CA VAL A 71 -1.64 14.12 36.77
C VAL A 71 -2.23 13.86 35.39
N LEU A 72 -3.50 13.44 35.32
CA LEU A 72 -4.20 13.23 34.04
C LEU A 72 -4.21 14.50 33.20
N LEU A 73 -4.59 15.63 33.81
CA LEU A 73 -4.64 16.93 33.13
C LEU A 73 -3.24 17.38 32.67
N GLY A 74 -2.20 17.20 33.51
CA GLY A 74 -0.84 17.57 33.16
C GLY A 74 -0.29 16.77 31.98
N VAL A 75 -0.46 15.44 31.99
CA VAL A 75 -0.03 14.56 30.88
C VAL A 75 -0.81 14.87 29.61
N PHE A 76 -2.13 15.10 29.72
CA PHE A 76 -2.95 15.48 28.59
C PHE A 76 -2.50 16.80 27.96
N LEU A 77 -2.32 17.86 28.76
CA LEU A 77 -1.88 19.17 28.26
C LEU A 77 -0.48 19.10 27.64
N PHE A 78 0.44 18.36 28.25
CA PHE A 78 1.79 18.19 27.73
C PHE A 78 1.79 17.45 26.39
N GLY A 79 1.10 16.32 26.29
CA GLY A 79 1.04 15.55 25.05
C GLY A 79 0.26 16.29 23.95
N MET A 80 -0.77 17.07 24.30
CA MET A 80 -1.47 17.92 23.35
C MET A 80 -0.60 19.08 22.85
N LEU A 81 0.23 19.68 23.71
CA LEU A 81 1.20 20.71 23.31
C LEU A 81 2.25 20.14 22.36
N LEU A 82 2.77 18.93 22.63
CA LEU A 82 3.70 18.26 21.72
C LEU A 82 3.06 17.96 20.36
N ALA A 83 1.84 17.41 20.35
CA ALA A 83 1.11 17.11 19.12
C ALA A 83 0.83 18.39 18.30
N ALA A 84 0.45 19.48 18.96
CA ALA A 84 0.29 20.78 18.31
C ALA A 84 1.61 21.30 17.75
N GLY A 85 2.69 21.29 18.56
CA GLY A 85 4.02 21.69 18.11
C GLY A 85 4.45 20.94 16.85
N PHE A 86 4.30 19.62 16.85
CA PHE A 86 4.57 18.79 15.67
C PHE A 86 3.69 19.18 14.47
N ALA A 87 2.38 19.36 14.65
CA ALA A 87 1.45 19.65 13.57
C ALA A 87 1.69 21.03 12.90
N PHE A 88 2.18 22.02 13.65
CA PHE A 88 2.46 23.36 13.15
C PHE A 88 3.88 23.53 12.61
N LEU A 89 4.85 22.81 13.16
CA LEU A 89 6.24 22.82 12.70
C LEU A 89 6.46 21.98 11.43
N SER A 90 5.65 20.94 11.23
CA SER A 90 5.72 20.08 10.04
C SER A 90 5.46 20.87 8.75
N THR A 91 6.27 20.61 7.73
CA THR A 91 6.20 21.32 6.45
C THR A 91 4.87 21.05 5.73
N PRO A 92 4.17 22.09 5.23
CA PRO A 92 2.95 21.89 4.45
C PRO A 92 3.30 21.31 3.07
N ILE A 93 2.54 20.30 2.66
CA ILE A 93 2.65 19.65 1.35
C ILE A 93 1.34 19.87 0.60
N TYR A 94 1.46 20.26 -0.66
CA TYR A 94 0.37 20.56 -1.58
C TYR A 94 0.33 19.49 -2.66
N ARG A 95 -0.87 19.15 -3.13
CA ARG A 95 -1.06 18.13 -4.18
C ARG A 95 -1.73 18.76 -5.38
N ALA A 96 -1.03 18.78 -6.51
CA ALA A 96 -1.61 19.16 -7.79
C ALA A 96 -1.99 17.89 -8.55
N GLU A 97 -3.19 17.83 -9.10
CA GLU A 97 -3.72 16.66 -9.81
C GLU A 97 -4.07 17.03 -11.26
N LEU A 98 -3.72 16.14 -12.19
CA LEU A 98 -4.10 16.20 -13.59
C LEU A 98 -4.91 14.95 -13.92
N VAL A 99 -6.01 15.12 -14.65
CA VAL A 99 -6.85 14.01 -15.14
C VAL A 99 -6.64 13.82 -16.63
N MET A 100 -6.40 12.58 -17.04
CA MET A 100 -6.15 12.22 -18.43
C MET A 100 -6.89 10.94 -18.83
N ALA A 101 -7.23 10.83 -20.10
CA ALA A 101 -7.73 9.60 -20.72
C ALA A 101 -6.71 9.02 -21.68
N PRO A 102 -6.70 7.70 -21.91
CA PRO A 102 -5.97 7.15 -23.04
C PRO A 102 -6.49 7.78 -24.33
N SER A 103 -5.58 8.18 -25.22
CA SER A 103 -5.92 8.61 -26.57
C SER A 103 -6.29 7.37 -27.42
N THR A 104 -7.34 6.63 -27.03
CA THR A 104 -7.91 5.59 -27.88
C THR A 104 -8.53 6.25 -29.10
N GLU A 105 -8.25 5.71 -30.29
CA GLU A 105 -8.91 6.14 -31.51
C GLU A 105 -10.42 5.91 -31.38
N GLU A 106 -11.20 6.96 -31.09
CA GLU A 106 -12.66 6.94 -31.23
C GLU A 106 -13.13 7.00 -32.69
N GLU A 107 -12.22 6.98 -33.68
CA GLU A 107 -12.59 7.05 -35.10
C GLU A 107 -11.71 6.16 -36.00
N SER A 108 -12.01 4.85 -36.09
CA SER A 108 -11.81 4.08 -37.34
C SER A 108 -12.54 2.73 -37.32
N GLY A 109 -13.86 2.75 -37.51
CA GLY A 109 -14.71 1.56 -37.62
C GLY A 109 -14.32 0.52 -38.69
N GLY A 110 -13.26 0.74 -39.49
CA GLY A 110 -12.70 -0.21 -40.45
C GLY A 110 -11.52 -1.06 -39.94
N LEU A 111 -10.82 -0.63 -38.87
CA LEU A 111 -9.70 -1.39 -38.29
C LEU A 111 -10.19 -2.35 -37.20
N SER A 112 -11.17 -1.96 -36.39
CA SER A 112 -11.81 -2.86 -35.41
C SER A 112 -12.52 -4.04 -36.08
N SER A 113 -13.05 -3.86 -37.30
CA SER A 113 -13.66 -4.96 -38.07
C SER A 113 -12.63 -5.96 -38.64
N LEU A 114 -11.41 -5.50 -38.95
CA LEU A 114 -10.31 -6.36 -39.39
C LEU A 114 -9.62 -7.03 -38.19
N ALA A 115 -9.39 -6.28 -37.10
CA ALA A 115 -8.88 -6.80 -35.84
C ALA A 115 -9.81 -7.85 -35.21
N GLY A 116 -11.14 -7.71 -35.37
CA GLY A 116 -12.10 -8.75 -34.98
C GLY A 116 -11.96 -10.04 -35.80
N GLN A 117 -11.61 -9.96 -37.09
CA GLN A 117 -11.42 -11.10 -37.99
C GLN A 117 -10.07 -11.80 -37.80
N PHE A 118 -9.00 -11.06 -37.44
CA PHE A 118 -7.67 -11.62 -37.17
C PHE A 118 -7.41 -11.90 -35.68
N GLY A 119 -8.15 -11.26 -34.77
CA GLY A 119 -8.04 -11.43 -33.31
C GLY A 119 -8.42 -12.83 -32.82
N GLY A 120 -9.29 -13.52 -33.55
CA GLY A 120 -9.61 -14.95 -33.31
C GLY A 120 -8.44 -15.91 -33.53
N LEU A 121 -7.47 -15.56 -34.38
CA LEU A 121 -6.29 -16.38 -34.66
C LEU A 121 -5.10 -16.01 -33.77
N ALA A 122 -4.98 -14.74 -33.40
CA ALA A 122 -3.92 -14.26 -32.52
C ALA A 122 -4.13 -14.66 -31.04
N SER A 123 -5.39 -14.76 -30.60
CA SER A 123 -5.72 -15.33 -29.28
C SER A 123 -5.35 -16.82 -29.17
N LEU A 124 -5.44 -17.59 -30.26
CA LEU A 124 -4.98 -18.98 -30.33
C LEU A 124 -3.44 -19.11 -30.31
N ALA A 125 -2.71 -18.07 -30.75
CA ALA A 125 -1.25 -17.97 -30.65
C ALA A 125 -0.76 -17.43 -29.30
N GLY A 126 -1.66 -17.20 -28.33
CA GLY A 126 -1.35 -16.68 -26.99
C GLY A 126 -1.16 -15.16 -26.92
N VAL A 127 -1.45 -14.43 -27.99
CA VAL A 127 -1.36 -12.97 -28.04
C VAL A 127 -2.77 -12.38 -27.84
N ASN A 128 -3.04 -11.95 -26.61
CA ASN A 128 -4.35 -11.44 -26.22
C ASN A 128 -4.52 -9.98 -26.69
N LEU A 129 -5.22 -9.77 -27.81
CA LEU A 129 -5.47 -8.46 -28.43
C LEU A 129 -6.64 -7.66 -27.84
N SER A 130 -7.29 -8.13 -26.77
CA SER A 130 -8.28 -7.35 -25.98
C SER A 130 -7.62 -6.26 -25.10
N GLY A 131 -6.42 -5.80 -25.50
CA GLY A 131 -5.38 -5.21 -24.65
C GLY A 131 -5.41 -3.70 -24.44
N ALA A 132 -6.55 -3.01 -24.59
CA ALA A 132 -6.63 -1.58 -24.27
C ALA A 132 -6.19 -1.29 -22.81
N GLY A 133 -6.39 -2.25 -21.89
CA GLY A 133 -5.85 -2.19 -20.53
C GLY A 133 -4.32 -2.36 -20.45
N ASN A 134 -3.76 -3.28 -21.24
CA ASN A 134 -2.32 -3.61 -21.22
C ASN A 134 -1.47 -2.47 -21.80
N ASP A 135 -1.97 -1.77 -22.82
CA ASP A 135 -1.27 -0.62 -23.39
C ASP A 135 -1.23 0.56 -22.42
N VAL A 136 -2.34 0.81 -21.71
CA VAL A 136 -2.39 1.81 -20.64
C VAL A 136 -1.41 1.46 -19.52
N ASP A 137 -1.40 0.20 -19.08
CA ASP A 137 -0.51 -0.23 -18.00
C ASP A 137 0.97 -0.14 -18.41
N ARG A 138 1.29 -0.37 -19.69
CA ARG A 138 2.62 -0.14 -20.26
C ARG A 138 3.01 1.33 -20.28
N VAL A 139 2.08 2.23 -20.62
CA VAL A 139 2.30 3.68 -20.59
C VAL A 139 2.54 4.16 -19.16
N LEU A 140 1.77 3.67 -18.19
CA LEU A 140 1.95 3.94 -16.76
C LEU A 140 3.30 3.43 -16.23
N ALA A 141 3.68 2.20 -16.61
CA ALA A 141 4.98 1.64 -16.28
C ALA A 141 6.13 2.46 -16.89
N THR A 142 5.94 3.00 -18.10
CA THR A 142 6.92 3.90 -18.72
C THR A 142 7.06 5.20 -17.94
N LEU A 143 5.95 5.82 -17.52
CA LEU A 143 5.96 7.04 -16.73
C LEU A 143 6.69 6.85 -15.38
N LYS A 144 6.58 5.68 -14.76
CA LYS A 144 7.32 5.36 -13.52
C LYS A 144 8.74 4.83 -13.74
N SER A 145 9.16 4.61 -14.99
CA SER A 145 10.46 3.99 -15.26
C SER A 145 11.62 4.95 -14.97
N ARG A 146 12.75 4.38 -14.52
CA ARG A 146 14.02 5.12 -14.33
C ARG A 146 14.48 5.82 -15.60
N VAL A 147 14.33 5.16 -16.75
CA VAL A 147 14.72 5.69 -18.07
C VAL A 147 13.95 6.96 -18.43
N PHE A 148 12.70 7.07 -17.99
CA PHE A 148 11.87 8.25 -18.23
C PHE A 148 12.04 9.33 -17.15
N LEU A 149 11.98 8.96 -15.87
CA LEU A 149 11.98 9.91 -14.75
C LEU A 149 13.37 10.50 -14.47
N VAL A 150 14.45 9.72 -14.53
CA VAL A 150 15.79 10.25 -14.19
C VAL A 150 16.17 11.45 -15.07
N PRO A 151 16.02 11.39 -16.41
CA PRO A 151 16.29 12.55 -17.25
C PRO A 151 15.33 13.73 -17.00
N PHE A 152 14.10 13.47 -16.55
CA PHE A 152 13.17 14.53 -16.11
C PHE A 152 13.66 15.23 -14.84
N LEU A 153 14.07 14.46 -13.83
CA LEU A 153 14.60 14.99 -12.57
C LEU A 153 15.85 15.86 -12.77
N GLN A 154 16.69 15.47 -13.73
CA GLN A 154 17.88 16.23 -14.11
C GLN A 154 17.53 17.52 -14.86
N GLN A 155 16.65 17.43 -15.86
CA GLN A 155 16.28 18.56 -16.72
C GLN A 155 15.54 19.66 -15.95
N GLU A 156 14.61 19.27 -15.07
CA GLU A 156 13.82 20.20 -14.25
C GLU A 156 14.56 20.68 -12.99
N GLN A 157 15.85 20.35 -12.84
CA GLN A 157 16.70 20.72 -11.70
C GLN A 157 16.08 20.33 -10.34
N ILE A 158 15.39 19.19 -10.31
CA ILE A 158 14.73 18.68 -9.10
C ILE A 158 15.76 18.17 -8.10
N VAL A 159 16.84 17.54 -8.59
CA VAL A 159 17.93 16.99 -7.75
C VAL A 159 18.50 18.05 -6.77
N PRO A 160 18.88 19.26 -7.21
CA PRO A 160 19.28 20.34 -6.30
C PRO A 160 18.24 20.75 -5.25
N LEU A 161 16.94 20.66 -5.56
CA LEU A 161 15.87 21.03 -4.63
C LEU A 161 15.78 20.04 -3.46
N PHE A 162 16.07 18.76 -3.71
CA PHE A 162 16.16 17.73 -2.67
C PHE A 162 17.41 17.90 -1.81
N ALA A 163 18.55 18.28 -2.41
CA ALA A 163 19.80 18.52 -1.68
C ALA A 163 19.68 19.63 -0.61
N ARG A 164 18.82 20.63 -0.81
CA ARG A 164 18.57 21.70 0.17
C ARG A 164 17.80 21.23 1.42
N GLY A 165 17.16 20.06 1.37
CA GLY A 165 16.34 19.53 2.46
C GLY A 165 17.00 18.42 3.29
N LEU A 166 18.14 17.87 2.82
CA LEU A 166 18.82 16.74 3.46
C LEU A 166 20.11 17.21 4.13
N SER A 167 20.41 16.61 5.28
CA SER A 167 21.46 17.01 6.23
C SER A 167 22.89 16.78 5.72
N GLY A 168 23.32 17.55 4.72
CA GLY A 168 24.73 17.75 4.39
C GLY A 168 25.36 16.79 3.37
N GLU A 169 24.64 15.78 2.91
CA GLU A 169 25.08 14.87 1.84
C GLU A 169 24.24 15.10 0.59
N VAL A 170 24.88 15.33 -0.56
CA VAL A 170 24.17 15.50 -1.83
C VAL A 170 23.55 14.15 -2.19
N PRO A 171 22.21 14.03 -2.24
CA PRO A 171 21.57 12.75 -2.52
C PRO A 171 22.00 12.26 -3.89
N SER A 172 22.18 10.95 -4.03
CA SER A 172 22.45 10.39 -5.34
C SER A 172 21.23 10.60 -6.24
N THR A 173 21.43 10.61 -7.56
CA THR A 173 20.30 10.69 -8.51
C THR A 173 19.31 9.55 -8.31
N LEU A 174 19.79 8.41 -7.83
CA LEU A 174 18.95 7.27 -7.53
C LEU A 174 18.06 7.52 -6.31
N ASP A 175 18.62 8.06 -5.22
CA ASP A 175 17.84 8.38 -4.01
C ASP A 175 16.74 9.40 -4.30
N VAL A 176 17.05 10.40 -5.13
CA VAL A 176 16.05 11.38 -5.59
C VAL A 176 14.98 10.72 -6.44
N TYR A 177 15.34 9.78 -7.32
CA TYR A 177 14.37 9.02 -8.10
C TYR A 177 13.45 8.20 -7.20
N GLU A 178 13.98 7.48 -6.21
CA GLU A 178 13.18 6.64 -5.31
C GLU A 178 12.21 7.50 -4.50
N THR A 179 12.71 8.57 -3.88
CA THR A 179 11.87 9.51 -3.13
C THR A 179 10.82 10.17 -4.02
N PHE A 180 11.18 10.59 -5.24
CA PHE A 180 10.23 11.21 -6.15
C PHE A 180 9.17 10.21 -6.62
N SER A 181 9.54 8.98 -6.93
CA SER A 181 8.63 7.96 -7.43
C SER A 181 7.69 7.41 -6.36
N GLU A 182 8.10 7.38 -5.09
CA GLU A 182 7.32 6.81 -3.99
C GLU A 182 6.50 7.87 -3.23
N ASP A 183 7.10 9.03 -2.93
CA ASP A 183 6.49 10.03 -2.05
C ASP A 183 5.89 11.23 -2.79
N VAL A 184 6.43 11.59 -3.96
CA VAL A 184 6.03 12.81 -4.69
C VAL A 184 5.07 12.51 -5.83
N LEU A 185 5.35 11.50 -6.65
CA LEU A 185 4.55 11.15 -7.81
C LEU A 185 3.57 10.03 -7.47
N ASP A 186 2.28 10.34 -7.62
CA ASP A 186 1.21 9.37 -7.49
C ASP A 186 0.46 9.25 -8.81
N VAL A 187 0.15 8.02 -9.21
CA VAL A 187 -0.57 7.78 -10.47
C VAL A 187 -1.62 6.72 -10.22
N ARG A 188 -2.88 7.08 -10.45
CA ARG A 188 -4.05 6.25 -10.21
C ARG A 188 -4.81 6.04 -11.50
N LYS A 189 -5.36 4.85 -11.65
CA LYS A 189 -6.26 4.48 -12.75
C LYS A 189 -7.61 4.12 -12.15
N ASP A 190 -8.67 4.74 -12.65
CA ASP A 190 -10.03 4.33 -12.36
C ASP A 190 -10.42 3.21 -13.32
N ASN A 191 -10.57 1.99 -12.78
CA ASN A 191 -10.91 0.81 -13.57
C ASN A 191 -12.34 0.84 -14.14
N LYS A 192 -13.22 1.73 -13.66
CA LYS A 192 -14.59 1.87 -14.18
C LYS A 192 -14.65 2.81 -15.37
N THR A 193 -13.98 3.95 -15.27
CA THR A 193 -14.02 5.01 -16.29
C THR A 193 -12.85 4.93 -17.28
N GLY A 194 -11.78 4.20 -16.94
CA GLY A 194 -10.54 4.17 -17.71
C GLY A 194 -9.70 5.45 -17.55
N LEU A 195 -10.19 6.44 -16.80
CA LEU A 195 -9.50 7.69 -16.55
C LEU A 195 -8.31 7.48 -15.62
N MET A 196 -7.30 8.31 -15.80
CA MET A 196 -6.10 8.31 -14.99
C MET A 196 -5.92 9.66 -14.31
N THR A 197 -5.47 9.62 -13.07
CA THR A 197 -5.13 10.80 -12.28
C THR A 197 -3.66 10.75 -11.94
N LEU A 198 -2.90 11.76 -12.40
CA LEU A 198 -1.51 11.97 -12.02
C LEU A 198 -1.47 13.07 -10.97
N GLY A 199 -0.98 12.73 -9.78
CA GLY A 199 -0.81 13.64 -8.66
C GLY A 199 0.67 13.90 -8.38
N VAL A 200 1.02 15.16 -8.12
CA VAL A 200 2.35 15.54 -7.64
C VAL A 200 2.20 16.23 -6.28
N GLU A 201 2.84 15.66 -5.26
CA GLU A 201 2.87 16.19 -3.90
C GLU A 201 4.18 16.94 -3.62
N TRP A 202 4.11 18.26 -3.49
CA TRP A 202 5.30 19.08 -3.23
C TRP A 202 5.02 20.26 -2.29
N ARG A 203 6.08 20.83 -1.72
CA ARG A 203 6.01 21.96 -0.78
C ARG A 203 5.59 23.26 -1.47
N ASP A 204 5.95 23.42 -2.73
CA ASP A 204 5.55 24.56 -3.57
C ASP A 204 4.40 24.13 -4.50
N PRO A 205 3.19 24.72 -4.36
CA PRO A 205 2.02 24.36 -5.16
C PRO A 205 2.18 24.69 -6.64
N VAL A 206 2.96 25.72 -6.99
CA VAL A 206 3.19 26.12 -8.39
C VAL A 206 4.09 25.08 -9.07
N LEU A 207 5.17 24.67 -8.39
CA LEU A 207 6.05 23.61 -8.90
C LEU A 207 5.33 22.27 -9.02
N ALA A 208 4.47 21.91 -8.05
CA ALA A 208 3.68 20.69 -8.13
C ALA A 208 2.83 20.64 -9.41
N ALA A 209 2.10 21.72 -9.69
CA ALA A 209 1.26 21.82 -10.89
C ALA A 209 2.09 21.82 -12.17
N TYR A 210 3.19 22.56 -12.18
CA TYR A 210 4.10 22.60 -13.31
C TYR A 210 4.68 21.21 -13.62
N TRP A 211 5.19 20.49 -12.61
CA TRP A 211 5.73 19.14 -12.81
C TRP A 211 4.67 18.14 -13.29
N ALA A 212 3.45 18.19 -12.75
CA ALA A 212 2.37 17.31 -13.17
C ALA A 212 2.05 17.50 -14.66
N ASN A 213 1.86 18.74 -15.12
CA ASN A 213 1.61 19.04 -16.53
C ASN A 213 2.80 18.66 -17.43
N THR A 214 4.02 19.02 -17.02
CA THR A 214 5.24 18.76 -17.79
C THR A 214 5.54 17.27 -17.93
N LEU A 215 5.28 16.46 -16.89
CA LEU A 215 5.45 15.00 -16.96
C LEU A 215 4.57 14.38 -18.04
N VAL A 216 3.30 14.78 -18.13
CA VAL A 216 2.37 14.25 -19.14
C VAL A 216 2.74 14.74 -20.53
N ALA A 217 3.11 16.01 -20.69
CA ALA A 217 3.59 16.54 -21.96
C ALA A 217 4.83 15.79 -22.46
N ARG A 218 5.79 15.54 -21.55
CA ARG A 218 7.00 14.77 -21.85
C ARG A 218 6.69 13.32 -22.19
N LEU A 219 5.73 12.69 -21.49
CA LEU A 219 5.31 11.32 -21.77
C LEU A 219 4.76 11.21 -23.19
N ASN A 220 3.87 12.13 -23.57
CA ASN A 220 3.32 12.18 -24.91
C ASN A 220 4.42 12.35 -25.96
N GLU A 221 5.35 13.29 -25.77
CA GLU A 221 6.47 13.50 -26.70
C GLU A 221 7.37 12.26 -26.80
N HIS A 222 7.69 11.63 -25.68
CA HIS A 222 8.50 10.41 -25.64
C HIS A 222 7.85 9.27 -26.43
N GLN A 223 6.56 9.02 -26.23
CA GLN A 223 5.84 7.96 -26.95
C GLN A 223 5.69 8.28 -28.44
N ARG A 224 5.45 9.55 -28.77
CA ARG A 224 5.36 10.05 -30.15
C ARG A 224 6.66 9.81 -30.92
N GLN A 225 7.80 10.16 -30.33
CA GLN A 225 9.12 9.94 -30.93
C GLN A 225 9.46 8.45 -31.06
N ALA A 226 9.14 7.65 -30.04
CA ALA A 226 9.31 6.21 -30.10
C ALA A 226 8.49 5.59 -31.25
N ALA A 227 7.22 5.97 -31.39
CA ALA A 227 6.34 5.47 -32.45
C ALA A 227 6.82 5.88 -33.85
N ILE A 228 7.28 7.12 -34.05
CA ILE A 228 7.84 7.57 -35.33
C ILE A 228 9.09 6.76 -35.68
N LYS A 229 9.98 6.55 -34.71
CA LYS A 229 11.21 5.79 -34.91
C LYS A 229 10.93 4.34 -35.27
N GLU A 230 10.02 3.69 -34.55
CA GLU A 230 9.62 2.29 -34.79
C GLU A 230 8.95 2.12 -36.17
N ALA A 231 8.05 3.05 -36.53
CA ALA A 231 7.39 3.03 -37.83
C ALA A 231 8.40 3.25 -38.98
N GLN A 232 9.37 4.15 -38.81
CA GLN A 232 10.42 4.36 -39.81
C GLN A 232 11.28 3.10 -40.00
N GLN A 233 11.72 2.48 -38.91
CA GLN A 233 12.48 1.22 -38.98
C GLN A 233 11.68 0.11 -39.68
N SER A 234 10.37 0.06 -39.45
CA SER A 234 9.47 -0.88 -40.10
C SER A 234 9.35 -0.61 -41.60
N ILE A 235 9.19 0.66 -42.01
CA ILE A 235 9.16 1.07 -43.42
C ILE A 235 10.48 0.72 -44.12
N ASP A 236 11.62 0.97 -43.48
CA ASP A 236 12.94 0.65 -44.03
C ASP A 236 13.08 -0.85 -44.30
N TYR A 237 12.64 -1.69 -43.35
CA TYR A 237 12.60 -3.15 -43.53
C TYR A 237 11.66 -3.58 -44.67
N LEU A 238 10.45 -3.01 -44.72
CA LEU A 238 9.45 -3.32 -45.75
C LEU A 238 9.93 -2.93 -47.16
N ASN A 239 10.59 -1.79 -47.31
CA ASN A 239 11.22 -1.36 -48.57
C ASN A 239 12.32 -2.34 -49.00
N GLN A 240 13.13 -2.85 -48.07
CA GLN A 240 14.12 -3.88 -48.39
C GLN A 240 13.46 -5.18 -48.88
N GLN A 241 12.36 -5.62 -48.27
CA GLN A 241 11.63 -6.82 -48.71
C GLN A 241 10.94 -6.62 -50.06
N LEU A 242 10.40 -5.42 -50.31
CA LEU A 242 9.78 -5.07 -51.58
C LEU A 242 10.77 -5.22 -52.74
N SER A 243 12.04 -4.85 -52.54
CA SER A 243 13.11 -4.98 -53.55
C SER A 243 13.51 -6.43 -53.85
N LYS A 244 13.17 -7.38 -52.97
CA LYS A 244 13.55 -8.79 -53.06
C LYS A 244 12.44 -9.69 -53.60
N THR A 245 11.21 -9.16 -53.70
CA THR A 245 10.04 -9.94 -54.13
C THR A 245 9.51 -9.43 -55.47
N SER A 246 9.28 -10.34 -56.41
CA SER A 246 8.72 -10.02 -57.73
C SER A 246 7.24 -10.40 -57.86
N VAL A 247 6.66 -11.03 -56.84
CA VAL A 247 5.26 -11.44 -56.85
C VAL A 247 4.38 -10.24 -56.52
N VAL A 248 3.52 -9.85 -57.46
CA VAL A 248 2.67 -8.65 -57.38
C VAL A 248 1.81 -8.63 -56.12
N ASP A 249 1.20 -9.76 -55.76
CA ASP A 249 0.34 -9.83 -54.57
C ASP A 249 1.12 -9.58 -53.27
N MET A 250 2.35 -10.08 -53.17
CA MET A 250 3.23 -9.79 -52.03
C MET A 250 3.64 -8.32 -51.99
N GLN A 251 3.95 -7.72 -53.14
CA GLN A 251 4.25 -6.29 -53.22
C GLN A 251 3.05 -5.44 -52.75
N GLN A 252 1.83 -5.77 -53.18
CA GLN A 252 0.62 -5.10 -52.73
C GLN A 252 0.41 -5.21 -51.22
N ALA A 253 0.64 -6.39 -50.63
CA ALA A 253 0.57 -6.57 -49.19
C ALA A 253 1.60 -5.70 -48.46
N ILE A 254 2.84 -5.65 -48.95
CA ILE A 254 3.90 -4.81 -48.39
C ILE A 254 3.55 -3.31 -48.49
N TYR A 255 3.02 -2.84 -49.63
CA TYR A 255 2.58 -1.44 -49.77
C TYR A 255 1.49 -1.07 -48.76
N ARG A 256 0.53 -1.96 -48.49
CA ARG A 256 -0.50 -1.74 -47.45
C ARG A 256 0.12 -1.64 -46.06
N LEU A 257 1.14 -2.44 -45.76
CA LEU A 257 1.87 -2.34 -44.50
C LEU A 257 2.62 -1.00 -44.40
N ILE A 258 3.28 -0.56 -45.47
CA ILE A 258 3.96 0.75 -45.53
C ILE A 258 2.95 1.89 -45.32
N GLU A 259 1.78 1.83 -45.96
CA GLU A 259 0.70 2.80 -45.75
C GLU A 259 0.27 2.85 -44.28
N SER A 260 0.08 1.67 -43.66
CA SER A 260 -0.25 1.56 -42.24
C SER A 260 0.80 2.22 -41.35
N GLN A 261 2.10 2.00 -41.60
CA GLN A 261 3.19 2.63 -40.84
C GLN A 261 3.28 4.14 -41.11
N THR A 262 3.03 4.57 -42.34
CA THR A 262 3.02 5.99 -42.71
C THR A 262 1.90 6.74 -41.99
N ARG A 263 0.74 6.11 -41.79
CA ARG A 263 -0.37 6.66 -40.99
C ARG A 263 0.03 6.87 -39.53
N VAL A 264 0.80 5.95 -38.93
CA VAL A 264 1.34 6.11 -37.57
C VAL A 264 2.21 7.36 -37.47
N ILE A 265 3.16 7.53 -38.40
CA ILE A 265 4.04 8.72 -38.44
C ILE A 265 3.22 10.01 -38.61
N MET A 266 2.22 10.00 -39.50
CA MET A 266 1.36 11.16 -39.72
C MET A 266 0.60 11.55 -38.44
N LEU A 267 -0.06 10.59 -37.79
CA LEU A 267 -0.81 10.85 -36.55
C LEU A 267 0.10 11.34 -35.43
N ALA A 268 1.28 10.75 -35.29
CA ALA A 268 2.29 11.16 -34.32
C ALA A 268 2.86 12.55 -34.62
N ASN A 269 2.85 13.05 -35.85
CA ASN A 269 3.31 14.43 -36.13
C ASN A 269 2.23 15.49 -35.91
N VAL A 270 0.95 15.11 -36.01
CA VAL A 270 -0.18 16.06 -35.91
C VAL A 270 -0.75 16.14 -34.49
N LYS A 271 -0.76 15.04 -33.74
CA LYS A 271 -1.34 14.98 -32.39
C LYS A 271 -0.29 15.21 -31.31
N LYS A 272 -0.41 16.34 -30.58
CA LYS A 272 0.42 16.62 -29.39
C LYS A 272 0.13 15.66 -28.24
N GLU A 273 -1.14 15.29 -28.08
CA GLU A 273 -1.63 14.37 -27.05
C GLU A 273 -1.75 12.95 -27.62
N TYR A 274 -0.60 12.38 -27.99
CA TYR A 274 -0.50 11.16 -28.78
C TYR A 274 -1.00 9.90 -28.06
N VAL A 275 -0.63 9.69 -26.80
CA VAL A 275 -1.04 8.51 -26.01
C VAL A 275 -2.03 8.84 -24.90
N MET A 276 -1.94 10.05 -24.35
CA MET A 276 -2.73 10.50 -23.20
C MET A 276 -3.32 11.87 -23.52
N GLN A 277 -4.65 11.94 -23.55
CA GLN A 277 -5.40 13.18 -23.69
C GLN A 277 -5.61 13.82 -22.31
N VAL A 278 -5.25 15.09 -22.17
CA VAL A 278 -5.45 15.82 -20.90
C VAL A 278 -6.89 16.31 -20.86
N ILE A 279 -7.66 15.79 -19.90
CA ILE A 279 -9.05 16.21 -19.68
C ILE A 279 -9.09 17.43 -18.76
N ASP A 280 -8.36 17.36 -17.65
CA ASP A 280 -8.27 18.42 -16.66
C ASP A 280 -6.80 18.68 -16.29
N PRO A 281 -6.21 19.82 -16.67
CA PRO A 281 -4.82 20.12 -16.40
C PRO A 281 -4.57 20.42 -14.92
N ALA A 282 -3.36 20.17 -14.43
CA ALA A 282 -3.02 20.45 -13.05
C ALA A 282 -2.93 21.95 -12.78
N LEU A 283 -3.65 22.41 -11.74
CA LEU A 283 -3.60 23.77 -11.24
C LEU A 283 -2.92 23.82 -9.87
N ALA A 284 -2.33 24.97 -9.54
CA ALA A 284 -1.70 25.19 -8.25
C ALA A 284 -2.79 25.15 -7.13
N PRO A 285 -2.72 24.19 -6.20
CA PRO A 285 -3.75 24.05 -5.18
C PRO A 285 -3.63 25.14 -4.10
N GLU A 286 -4.76 25.65 -3.62
CA GLU A 286 -4.80 26.62 -2.52
C GLU A 286 -4.67 25.97 -1.15
N LYS A 287 -5.07 24.69 -1.03
CA LYS A 287 -5.11 23.96 0.24
C LYS A 287 -4.02 22.89 0.26
N ARG A 288 -3.30 22.83 1.39
CA ARG A 288 -2.36 21.73 1.66
C ARG A 288 -3.11 20.42 1.89
N VAL A 289 -2.53 19.31 1.43
CA VAL A 289 -3.03 17.95 1.67
C VAL A 289 -2.49 17.36 2.97
N ARG A 290 -1.23 17.69 3.31
CA ARG A 290 -0.52 17.14 4.48
C ARG A 290 0.30 18.22 5.20
N PRO A 291 0.53 18.05 6.51
CA PRO A 291 -0.12 17.07 7.38
C PRO A 291 -1.57 17.47 7.72
N GLN A 292 -2.42 16.49 7.96
CA GLN A 292 -3.78 16.70 8.46
C GLN A 292 -3.73 17.07 9.96
N ARG A 293 -3.61 18.37 10.25
CA ARG A 293 -3.41 18.87 11.63
C ARG A 293 -4.49 18.43 12.60
N SER A 294 -5.75 18.37 12.16
CA SER A 294 -6.88 17.90 12.98
C SER A 294 -6.72 16.44 13.39
N LEU A 295 -6.29 15.57 12.46
CA LEU A 295 -6.06 14.16 12.73
C LEU A 295 -4.90 13.96 13.71
N ILE A 296 -3.79 14.70 13.55
CA ILE A 296 -2.65 14.65 14.47
C ILE A 296 -3.08 15.07 15.88
N LEU A 297 -3.84 16.14 16.01
CA LEU A 297 -4.33 16.61 17.30
C LEU A 297 -5.28 15.60 17.96
N LEU A 298 -6.17 14.98 17.18
CA LEU A 298 -7.08 13.94 17.68
C LEU A 298 -6.31 12.72 18.18
N LEU A 299 -5.38 12.19 17.38
CA LEU A 299 -4.55 11.04 17.76
C LEU A 299 -3.64 11.37 18.95
N GLY A 300 -3.05 12.57 18.97
CA GLY A 300 -2.25 13.07 20.08
C GLY A 300 -3.05 13.16 21.37
N ALA A 301 -4.28 13.67 21.32
CA ALA A 301 -5.18 13.74 22.47
C ALA A 301 -5.53 12.34 22.99
N VAL A 302 -5.91 11.40 22.12
CA VAL A 302 -6.22 10.01 22.49
C VAL A 302 -5.01 9.34 23.14
N LEU A 303 -3.83 9.44 22.52
CA LEU A 303 -2.60 8.85 23.03
C LEU A 303 -2.21 9.43 24.40
N SER A 304 -2.40 10.73 24.59
CA SER A 304 -2.09 11.41 25.86
C SER A 304 -3.02 10.97 26.99
N VAL A 305 -4.31 10.78 26.71
CA VAL A 305 -5.27 10.23 27.70
C VAL A 305 -4.89 8.79 28.06
N MET A 306 -4.61 7.94 27.08
CA MET A 306 -4.21 6.55 27.33
C MET A 306 -2.93 6.47 28.17
N MET A 307 -1.92 7.27 27.83
CA MET A 307 -0.67 7.36 28.58
C MET A 307 -0.91 7.89 29.99
N GLY A 308 -1.79 8.89 30.15
CA GLY A 308 -2.17 9.43 31.46
C GLY A 308 -2.82 8.38 32.35
N ILE A 309 -3.76 7.59 31.82
CA ILE A 309 -4.40 6.48 32.53
C ILE A 309 -3.36 5.45 32.98
N PHE A 310 -2.47 5.05 32.06
CA PHE A 310 -1.39 4.10 32.36
C PHE A 310 -0.46 4.59 33.47
N ILE A 311 -0.01 5.85 33.39
CA ILE A 311 0.84 6.47 34.42
C ILE A 311 0.12 6.50 35.77
N ILE A 312 -1.19 6.81 35.79
CA ILE A 312 -1.97 6.84 37.04
C ILE A 312 -2.01 5.46 37.69
N PHE A 313 -2.29 4.39 36.93
CA PHE A 313 -2.29 3.04 37.47
C PHE A 313 -0.91 2.60 37.97
N LEU A 314 0.14 2.95 37.23
CA LEU A 314 1.52 2.67 37.62
C LEU A 314 1.90 3.39 38.93
N LEU A 315 1.55 4.67 39.06
CA LEU A 315 1.78 5.46 40.28
C LEU A 315 0.95 4.94 41.46
N HIS A 316 -0.30 4.53 41.23
CA HIS A 316 -1.15 3.95 42.27
C HIS A 316 -0.60 2.61 42.76
N GLY A 317 -0.22 1.71 41.84
CA GLY A 317 0.37 0.41 42.17
C GLY A 317 1.70 0.53 42.91
N LEU A 318 2.60 1.44 42.49
CA LEU A 318 3.86 1.71 43.18
C LEU A 318 3.65 2.25 44.60
N LYS A 319 2.63 3.10 44.80
CA LYS A 319 2.31 3.63 46.14
C LYS A 319 1.77 2.53 47.05
N ALA A 320 0.89 1.67 46.55
CA ALA A 320 0.36 0.53 47.31
C ALA A 320 1.48 -0.45 47.71
N PHE A 321 2.38 -0.77 46.78
CA PHE A 321 3.53 -1.65 47.05
C PHE A 321 4.48 -1.09 48.12
N ARG A 322 4.78 0.22 48.05
CA ARG A 322 5.62 0.88 49.08
C ARG A 322 4.99 0.84 50.47
N GLN A 323 3.67 0.93 50.58
CA GLN A 323 2.97 0.86 51.86
C GLN A 323 3.02 -0.53 52.49
N GLN A 324 2.99 -1.59 51.68
CA GLN A 324 3.16 -2.97 52.16
C GLN A 324 4.57 -3.24 52.68
N LEU A 325 5.61 -2.75 51.97
CA LEU A 325 6.98 -2.89 52.44
C LEU A 325 7.21 -2.17 53.78
N ALA A 326 6.64 -0.98 53.96
CA ALA A 326 6.75 -0.21 55.20
C ALA A 326 5.94 -0.78 56.39
N GLN A 327 5.09 -1.79 56.17
CA GLN A 327 4.36 -2.49 57.23
C GLN A 327 5.01 -3.82 57.64
N ASN A 328 5.97 -4.32 56.84
CA ASN A 328 6.68 -5.58 57.10
C ASN A 328 8.09 -5.39 57.70
N ASP A 329 8.52 -4.14 57.90
CA ASP A 329 9.69 -3.72 58.69
C ASP A 329 9.26 -3.19 60.07
#